data_AF-A0A2E3H4K2-F1
#
_entry.id   AF-A0A2E3H4K2-F1
#
_cell.length_a   1.000
_cell.length_b   1.000
_cell.length_c   1.000
_cell.angle_alpha   90.00
_cell.angle_beta   90.00
_cell.angle_gamma   90.00
#
_symmetry.space_group_name_H-M   'P 1'
#
loop_
_entity.id
_entity.type
_entity.pdbx_description
1 polymer ?
#
loop_
_entity_poly.entity_id
_entity_poly.type
_entity_poly.pdbx_seq_one_letter_code
_entity_poly.pdbx_strand_id
1 'polypeptide(L)'
;MEHTIFGLVKKRCEIAGQYKAAVKAAEALKADLDAIDRALVLCGYEEDPKGIAPRGKYKQLFGRNELKLTIINMLREAPADDEAIAARIIDAKGWDADDALRADVLKRVRHAIQRQQKDGHVVQDFGPDGCLWRLAQ
;
A
#
# COMPACT_ATOMS: atom_id res chain seq x y z
N MET A 1 40.88 27.79 5.73
CA MET A 1 40.04 27.88 4.52
C MET A 1 40.34 26.76 3.52
N GLU A 2 41.62 26.44 3.30
CA GLU A 2 42.08 25.35 2.42
C GLU A 2 41.54 23.95 2.80
N HIS A 3 41.50 23.61 4.09
CA HIS A 3 40.90 22.36 4.57
C HIS A 3 39.40 22.24 4.29
N THR A 4 38.68 23.36 4.30
CA THR A 4 37.24 23.40 3.97
C THR A 4 37.02 23.13 2.49
N ILE A 5 37.84 23.74 1.63
CA ILE A 5 37.79 23.52 0.17
C ILE A 5 38.11 22.06 -0.15
N PHE A 6 39.15 21.47 0.46
CA PHE A 6 39.49 20.06 0.26
C PHE A 6 38.35 19.12 0.66
N GLY A 7 37.70 19.38 1.81
CA GLY A 7 36.53 18.61 2.25
C GLY A 7 35.35 18.70 1.27
N LEU A 8 35.06 19.89 0.73
CA LEU A 8 34.01 20.10 -0.26
C LEU A 8 34.32 19.40 -1.59
N VAL A 9 35.57 19.45 -2.06
CA VAL A 9 36.02 18.73 -3.27
C VAL A 9 35.84 17.22 -3.09
N LYS A 10 36.28 16.67 -1.95
CA LYS A 10 36.07 15.24 -1.64
C LYS A 10 34.58 14.88 -1.66
N LYS A 11 33.74 15.68 -1.01
CA LYS A 11 32.29 15.43 -0.97
C LYS A 11 31.65 15.50 -2.36
N ARG A 12 32.08 16.44 -3.20
CA ARG A 12 31.64 16.52 -4.60
C ARG A 12 31.99 15.25 -5.37
N CYS A 13 33.20 14.72 -5.22
CA CYS A 13 33.63 13.49 -5.88
C CYS A 13 32.76 12.29 -5.46
N GLU A 14 32.46 12.16 -4.17
CA GLU A 14 31.56 11.12 -3.66
C GLU A 14 30.17 11.21 -4.30
N ILE A 15 29.55 12.40 -4.29
CA ILE A 15 28.23 12.65 -4.86
C ILE A 15 28.23 12.40 -6.38
N ALA A 16 29.27 12.84 -7.09
CA ALA A 16 29.40 12.61 -8.54
C ALA A 16 29.47 11.10 -8.88
N GLY A 17 30.16 10.30 -8.05
CA GLY A 17 30.18 8.84 -8.17
C GLY A 17 28.79 8.22 -7.98
N GLN A 18 28.06 8.62 -6.94
CA GLN A 18 26.69 8.17 -6.68
C GLN A 18 25.74 8.54 -7.83
N TYR A 19 25.83 9.77 -8.33
CA TYR A 19 25.05 10.24 -9.48
C TYR A 19 25.30 9.39 -10.72
N LYS A 20 26.57 9.15 -11.07
CA LYS A 20 26.93 8.31 -12.23
C LYS A 20 26.38 6.88 -12.11
N ALA A 21 26.46 6.29 -10.91
CA ALA A 21 25.91 4.97 -10.65
C ALA A 21 24.37 4.94 -10.81
N ALA A 22 23.68 5.96 -10.28
CA ALA A 22 22.23 6.09 -10.40
C ALA A 22 21.78 6.27 -11.86
N VAL A 23 22.48 7.10 -12.64
CA VAL A 23 22.21 7.28 -14.09
C VAL A 23 22.37 5.95 -14.82
N LYS A 24 23.46 5.22 -14.58
CA LYS A 24 23.67 3.91 -15.21
C LYS A 24 22.56 2.91 -14.86
N ALA A 25 22.10 2.91 -13.60
CA ALA A 25 21.00 2.06 -13.18
C ALA A 25 19.67 2.46 -13.87
N ALA A 26 19.43 3.77 -14.03
CA ALA A 26 18.25 4.27 -14.75
C ALA A 26 18.27 3.91 -16.24
N GLU A 27 19.44 3.97 -16.89
CA GLU A 27 19.62 3.54 -18.28
C GLU A 27 19.34 2.05 -18.46
N ALA A 28 19.79 1.21 -17.52
CA ALA A 28 19.50 -0.23 -17.56
C ALA A 28 18.00 -0.51 -17.43
N LEU A 29 17.32 0.12 -16.46
CA LEU A 29 15.87 0.01 -16.30
C LEU A 29 15.12 0.48 -17.54
N LYS A 30 15.59 1.55 -18.18
CA LYS A 30 15.01 2.03 -19.45
C LYS A 30 15.15 1.00 -20.57
N ALA A 31 16.32 0.37 -20.70
CA ALA A 31 16.53 -0.68 -21.69
C ALA A 31 15.61 -1.90 -21.47
N ASP A 32 15.40 -2.28 -20.20
CA ASP A 32 14.47 -3.35 -19.82
C ASP A 32 13.02 -2.98 -20.16
N LEU A 33 12.59 -1.74 -19.87
CA LEU A 33 11.27 -1.23 -20.25
C LEU A 33 11.09 -1.28 -21.78
N ASP A 34 12.06 -0.78 -22.55
CA ASP A 34 12.00 -0.82 -24.01
C ASP A 34 11.89 -2.27 -24.54
N ALA A 35 12.51 -3.24 -23.86
CA ALA A 35 12.40 -4.65 -24.21
C ALA A 35 11.01 -5.23 -23.91
N ILE A 36 10.43 -4.88 -22.75
CA ILE A 36 9.08 -5.29 -22.36
C ILE A 36 8.04 -4.66 -23.30
N ASP A 37 8.18 -3.38 -23.63
CA ASP A 37 7.27 -2.67 -24.56
C ASP A 37 7.21 -3.38 -25.92
N ARG A 38 8.37 -3.78 -26.47
CA ARG A 38 8.43 -4.59 -27.69
C ARG A 38 7.76 -5.95 -27.53
N ALA A 39 7.94 -6.60 -26.39
CA ALA A 39 7.31 -7.89 -26.11
C ALA A 39 5.77 -7.77 -25.99
N LEU A 40 5.26 -6.69 -25.39
CA LEU A 40 3.82 -6.41 -25.31
C LEU A 40 3.20 -6.27 -26.69
N VAL A 41 3.83 -5.48 -27.57
CA VAL A 41 3.39 -5.32 -28.97
C VAL A 41 3.39 -6.67 -29.70
N LEU A 42 4.46 -7.47 -29.55
CA LEU A 42 4.56 -8.80 -30.16
C LEU A 42 3.44 -9.75 -29.67
N CYS A 43 3.04 -9.63 -28.41
CA CYS A 43 1.97 -10.42 -27.81
C CYS A 43 0.56 -9.89 -28.12
N GLY A 44 0.41 -8.85 -28.94
CA GLY A 44 -0.88 -8.31 -29.36
C GLY A 44 -1.47 -7.26 -28.42
N TYR A 45 -0.67 -6.58 -27.60
CA TYR A 45 -1.13 -5.39 -26.88
C TYR A 45 -1.38 -4.25 -27.87
N GLU A 46 -2.60 -3.72 -27.91
CA GLU A 46 -3.05 -2.78 -28.94
C GLU A 46 -2.83 -1.29 -28.58
N GLU A 47 -2.65 -0.97 -27.30
CA GLU A 47 -2.38 0.40 -26.83
C GLU A 47 -0.88 0.71 -26.76
N ASP A 48 -0.51 1.97 -26.45
CA ASP A 48 0.90 2.33 -26.17
C ASP A 48 1.33 1.79 -24.79
N PRO A 49 2.32 0.87 -24.72
CA PRO A 49 2.84 0.38 -23.44
C PRO A 49 3.30 1.48 -22.48
N LYS A 50 3.73 2.64 -23.00
CA LYS A 50 4.15 3.79 -22.17
C LYS A 50 3.00 4.45 -21.42
N GLY A 51 1.75 4.17 -21.82
CA GLY A 51 0.55 4.57 -21.10
C GLY A 51 0.28 3.74 -19.83
N ILE A 52 0.96 2.61 -19.64
CA ILE A 52 0.78 1.76 -18.47
C ILE A 52 1.34 2.47 -17.23
N ALA A 53 0.46 2.77 -16.28
CA ALA A 53 0.84 3.46 -15.05
C ALA A 53 1.84 2.63 -14.23
N PRO A 54 2.91 3.26 -13.68
CA PRO A 54 3.87 2.56 -12.84
C PRO A 54 3.19 2.02 -11.57
N ARG A 55 3.51 0.78 -11.20
CA ARG A 55 3.08 0.23 -9.91
C ARG A 55 3.92 0.88 -8.80
N GLY A 56 3.26 1.64 -7.93
CA GLY A 56 3.88 2.11 -6.70
C GLY A 56 4.31 0.94 -5.81
N LYS A 57 5.26 1.20 -4.91
CA LYS A 57 5.63 0.22 -3.88
C LYS A 57 4.37 -0.15 -3.11
N TYR A 58 4.04 -1.44 -3.04
CA TYR A 58 2.92 -1.91 -2.25
C TYR A 58 3.11 -1.44 -0.80
N LYS A 59 2.25 -0.53 -0.34
CA LYS A 59 2.24 -0.08 1.06
C LYS A 59 1.67 -1.22 1.88
N GLN A 60 2.56 -2.03 2.44
CA GLN A 60 2.20 -3.08 3.38
C GLN A 60 1.83 -2.43 4.72
N LEU A 61 0.54 -2.12 4.87
CA LEU A 61 -0.02 -1.56 6.11
C LEU A 61 -0.17 -2.62 7.21
N PHE A 62 -0.38 -3.87 6.81
CA PHE A 62 -0.69 -4.98 7.70
C PHE A 62 0.26 -6.16 7.43
N GLY A 63 0.67 -6.83 8.50
CA GLY A 63 1.34 -8.12 8.46
C GLY A 63 0.42 -9.23 7.97
N ARG A 64 0.98 -10.43 7.80
CA ARG A 64 0.21 -11.61 7.41
C ARG A 64 -0.87 -11.89 8.46
N ASN A 65 -2.13 -12.03 8.01
CA ASN A 65 -3.32 -12.26 8.84
C ASN A 65 -3.63 -11.20 9.90
N GLU A 66 -2.85 -10.13 9.99
CA GLU A 66 -3.00 -9.12 11.04
C GLU A 66 -4.39 -8.46 10.97
N LEU A 67 -4.75 -7.91 9.81
CA LEU A 67 -6.05 -7.24 9.64
C LEU A 67 -7.23 -8.17 9.95
N LYS A 68 -7.18 -9.43 9.51
CA LYS A 68 -8.21 -10.43 9.81
C LYS A 68 -8.36 -10.62 11.32
N LEU A 69 -7.26 -10.87 12.02
CA LEU A 69 -7.30 -11.11 13.47
C LEU A 69 -7.76 -9.88 14.24
N THR A 70 -7.32 -8.69 13.82
CA THR A 70 -7.75 -7.43 14.43
C THR A 70 -9.27 -7.24 14.30
N ILE A 71 -9.83 -7.40 13.10
CA ILE A 71 -11.28 -7.30 12.89
C ILE A 71 -12.04 -8.31 13.77
N ILE A 72 -11.62 -9.58 13.77
CA ILE A 72 -12.28 -10.62 14.56
C ILE A 72 -12.21 -10.32 16.06
N ASN A 73 -11.06 -9.85 16.56
CA ASN A 73 -10.92 -9.49 17.97
C ASN A 73 -11.83 -8.32 18.35
N MET A 74 -11.99 -7.33 17.48
CA MET A 74 -12.89 -6.20 17.73
C MET A 74 -14.36 -6.63 17.74
N LEU A 75 -14.75 -7.51 16.80
CA LEU A 75 -16.12 -8.03 16.73
C LEU A 75 -16.47 -9.01 17.88
N ARG A 76 -15.47 -9.53 18.60
CA ARG A 76 -15.69 -10.25 19.88
C ARG A 76 -16.12 -9.32 21.01
N GLU A 77 -15.69 -8.07 20.97
CA GLU A 77 -16.02 -7.08 22.01
C GLU A 77 -17.42 -6.51 21.78
N ALA A 78 -17.71 -6.07 20.56
CA ALA A 78 -19.00 -5.54 20.16
C ALA A 78 -19.20 -5.58 18.63
N PRO A 79 -20.45 -5.67 18.14
CA PRO A 79 -20.76 -5.41 16.74
C PRO A 79 -20.32 -4.01 16.32
N ALA A 80 -19.85 -3.85 15.08
CA ALA A 80 -19.34 -2.57 14.58
C ALA A 80 -19.54 -2.44 13.06
N ASP A 81 -19.63 -1.20 12.57
CA ASP A 81 -19.62 -0.90 11.14
C ASP A 81 -18.17 -0.77 10.59
N ASP A 82 -18.04 -0.60 9.27
CA ASP A 82 -16.72 -0.50 8.61
C ASP A 82 -15.91 0.71 9.12
N GLU A 83 -16.58 1.83 9.39
CA GLU A 83 -15.95 3.10 9.78
C GLU A 83 -15.39 3.02 11.21
N ALA A 84 -16.17 2.46 12.14
CA ALA A 84 -15.75 2.23 13.52
C ALA A 84 -14.58 1.25 13.59
N ILE A 85 -14.60 0.19 12.77
CA ILE A 85 -13.49 -0.75 12.66
C ILE A 85 -12.24 -0.04 12.12
N ALA A 86 -12.36 0.73 11.04
CA ALA A 86 -11.23 1.46 10.45
C ALA A 86 -10.63 2.48 11.42
N ALA A 87 -11.47 3.27 12.10
CA ALA A 87 -11.05 4.27 13.08
C ALA A 87 -10.27 3.64 14.23
N ARG A 88 -10.82 2.59 14.85
CA ARG A 88 -10.15 1.89 15.95
C ARG A 88 -8.84 1.21 15.51
N ILE A 89 -8.72 0.75 14.26
CA ILE A 89 -7.45 0.23 13.72
C ILE A 89 -6.40 1.33 13.63
N ILE A 90 -6.77 2.51 13.12
CA ILE A 90 -5.87 3.68 13.02
C ILE A 90 -5.38 4.07 14.42
N ASP A 91 -6.29 4.15 15.38
CA ASP A 91 -5.99 4.51 16.77
C ASP A 91 -5.07 3.47 17.43
N ALA A 92 -5.39 2.18 17.30
CA ALA A 92 -4.57 1.09 17.86
C ALA A 92 -3.15 1.03 17.27
N LYS A 93 -3.00 1.48 16.02
CA LYS A 93 -1.71 1.57 15.34
C LYS A 93 -0.94 2.86 15.65
N GLY A 94 -1.56 3.83 16.31
CA GLY A 94 -0.97 5.15 16.58
C GLY A 94 -0.65 5.93 15.31
N TRP A 95 -1.43 5.74 14.25
CA TRP A 95 -1.21 6.45 12.99
C TRP A 95 -1.83 7.84 13.04
N ASP A 96 -1.04 8.86 12.68
CA ASP A 96 -1.57 10.18 12.34
C ASP A 96 -2.17 10.12 10.94
N ALA A 97 -3.47 9.82 10.87
CA ALA A 97 -4.15 9.52 9.62
C ALA A 97 -4.76 10.77 8.98
N ASP A 98 -4.21 11.12 7.82
CA ASP A 98 -4.84 12.00 6.84
C ASP A 98 -6.04 11.31 6.15
N ASP A 99 -6.79 12.07 5.36
CA ASP A 99 -7.97 11.57 4.64
C ASP A 99 -7.61 10.42 3.68
N ALA A 100 -6.42 10.47 3.09
CA ALA A 100 -5.94 9.44 2.17
C ALA A 100 -5.69 8.11 2.89
N LEU A 101 -5.05 8.12 4.07
CA LEU A 101 -4.82 6.93 4.88
C LEU A 101 -6.14 6.38 5.43
N ARG A 102 -7.04 7.25 5.88
CA ARG A 102 -8.39 6.85 6.34
C ARG A 102 -9.14 6.09 5.26
N ALA A 103 -9.17 6.64 4.04
CA ALA A 103 -9.81 6.01 2.90
C ALA A 103 -9.17 4.66 2.50
N ASP A 104 -7.82 4.55 2.53
CA ASP A 104 -7.13 3.28 2.22
C ASP A 104 -7.42 2.21 3.29
N VAL A 105 -7.37 2.58 4.58
CA VAL A 105 -7.68 1.64 5.68
C VAL A 105 -9.12 1.16 5.59
N LEU A 106 -10.08 2.07 5.42
CA LEU A 106 -11.50 1.75 5.26
C LEU A 106 -11.75 0.78 4.10
N LYS A 107 -11.14 1.06 2.93
CA LYS A 107 -11.24 0.17 1.77
C LYS A 107 -10.74 -1.24 2.08
N ARG A 108 -9.62 -1.36 2.80
CA ARG A 108 -9.04 -2.65 3.19
C ARG A 108 -9.89 -3.39 4.22
N VAL A 109 -10.48 -2.67 5.17
CA VAL A 109 -11.45 -3.22 6.13
C VAL A 109 -12.63 -3.82 5.39
N ARG A 110 -13.26 -3.08 4.48
CA ARG A 110 -14.37 -3.56 3.64
C ARG A 110 -14.03 -4.84 2.90
N HIS A 111 -12.88 -4.89 2.24
CA HIS A 111 -12.46 -6.11 1.54
C HIS A 111 -12.19 -7.29 2.48
N ALA A 112 -11.57 -7.04 3.63
CA ALA A 112 -11.28 -8.08 4.60
C ALA A 112 -12.56 -8.65 5.23
N ILE A 113 -13.52 -7.80 5.62
CA ILE A 113 -14.75 -8.21 6.28
C ILE A 113 -15.70 -8.91 5.33
N GLN A 114 -15.82 -8.45 4.07
CA GLN A 114 -16.56 -9.15 3.03
C GLN A 114 -15.98 -10.54 2.76
N ARG A 115 -14.64 -10.69 2.82
CA ARG A 115 -14.01 -12.01 2.74
C ARG A 115 -14.37 -12.87 3.95
N GLN A 116 -14.32 -12.32 5.16
CA GLN A 116 -14.74 -13.05 6.36
C GLN A 116 -16.21 -13.47 6.31
N GLN A 117 -17.08 -12.66 5.72
CA GLN A 117 -18.49 -12.98 5.52
C GLN A 117 -18.65 -14.15 4.55
N LYS A 118 -17.95 -14.11 3.41
CA LYS A 118 -17.94 -15.22 2.42
C LYS A 118 -17.40 -16.52 3.03
N ASP A 119 -16.41 -16.42 3.90
CA ASP A 119 -15.83 -17.56 4.63
C ASP A 119 -16.75 -18.04 5.80
N GLY A 120 -17.87 -17.37 6.06
CA GLY A 120 -18.84 -17.74 7.11
C GLY A 120 -18.43 -17.36 8.52
N HIS A 121 -17.41 -16.50 8.70
CA HIS A 121 -16.92 -16.10 10.03
C HIS A 121 -17.68 -14.91 10.64
N VAL A 122 -18.27 -14.07 9.80
CA VAL A 122 -19.04 -12.90 10.22
C VAL A 122 -20.36 -12.83 9.46
N VAL A 123 -21.37 -12.24 10.07
CA VAL A 123 -22.67 -11.95 9.45
C VAL A 123 -22.99 -10.48 9.57
N GLN A 124 -23.81 -10.00 8.64
CA GLN A 124 -24.28 -8.63 8.61
C GLN A 124 -25.61 -8.57 9.37
N ASP A 125 -25.74 -7.60 10.26
CA ASP A 125 -26.93 -7.33 11.04
C ASP A 125 -27.52 -5.98 10.60
N PHE A 126 -28.81 -5.98 10.26
CA PHE A 126 -29.52 -4.79 9.81
C PHE A 126 -30.46 -4.35 10.93
N GLY A 127 -29.86 -3.74 11.95
CA GLY A 127 -30.55 -3.23 13.13
C GLY A 127 -30.97 -1.77 12.99
N PRO A 128 -31.62 -1.20 14.02
CA PRO A 128 -31.98 0.22 14.07
C PRO A 128 -30.76 1.14 14.05
N ASP A 129 -29.59 0.65 14.48
CA ASP A 129 -28.30 1.36 14.45
C ASP A 129 -27.60 1.28 13.09
N GLY A 130 -28.27 0.70 12.08
CA GLY A 130 -27.74 0.52 10.74
C GLY A 130 -27.11 -0.84 10.51
N CYS A 131 -26.16 -0.87 9.57
CA CYS A 131 -25.57 -2.10 9.05
C CYS A 131 -24.31 -2.45 9.83
N LEU A 132 -24.44 -3.34 10.82
CA LEU A 132 -23.34 -3.75 11.69
C LEU A 132 -22.82 -5.13 11.31
N TRP A 133 -21.54 -5.36 11.57
CA TRP A 133 -20.94 -6.67 11.48
C TRP A 133 -20.90 -7.34 12.85
N ARG A 134 -21.20 -8.64 12.89
CA ARG A 134 -21.06 -9.48 14.08
C ARG A 134 -20.45 -10.83 13.71
N LEU A 135 -19.89 -11.54 14.69
CA LEU A 135 -19.42 -12.91 14.46
C LEU A 135 -20.60 -13.81 14.08
N ALA A 136 -20.36 -14.74 13.16
CA ALA A 136 -21.29 -15.83 12.93
C ALA A 136 -21.35 -16.71 14.20
N GLN A 137 -22.56 -17.11 14.59
CA GLN A 137 -22.76 -18.05 15.70
C GLN A 137 -22.32 -19.46 15.32
#